data_AF-A0A7C1FMH7-F1
#
_entry.id   AF-A0A7C1FMH7-F1
#
_cell.length_a   1.000
_cell.length_b   1.000
_cell.length_c   1.000
_cell.angle_alpha   90.00
_cell.angle_beta   90.00
_cell.angle_gamma   90.00
#
_symmetry.space_group_name_H-M   'P 1'
#
loop_
_entity.id
_entity.type
_entity.pdbx_description
1 polymer ?
#
loop_
_entity_poly.entity_id
_entity_poly.type
_entity_poly.pdbx_seq_one_letter_code
_entity_poly.pdbx_strand_id
1 'polypeptide(L)'
;AYQVEEINDDVIDAVGELTNMVAGAAKAQLEQHKLMVSLPSVIVGKGHEVRFPSDVTPICVQFQTPWGPLALEVGLTPVRSDLPTACAS
;
A
#
# COMPACT_ATOMS: atom_id res chain seq x y z
N ALA A 1 28.86 -5.23 15.34
CA ALA A 1 27.83 -4.90 14.35
C ALA A 1 26.49 -5.07 15.03
N TYR A 2 25.64 -4.04 15.04
CA TYR A 2 24.29 -4.16 15.60
C TYR A 2 23.49 -5.03 14.64
N GLN A 3 23.22 -6.28 15.01
CA GLN A 3 22.37 -7.19 14.25
C GLN A 3 20.99 -7.14 14.89
N VAL A 4 19.99 -6.77 14.10
CA VAL A 4 18.60 -6.90 14.50
C VAL A 4 18.19 -8.34 14.17
N GLU A 5 18.14 -9.19 15.19
CA GLU A 5 17.88 -10.63 15.02
C GLU A 5 16.38 -10.97 14.99
N GLU A 6 15.54 -10.02 15.43
CA GLU A 6 14.09 -10.18 15.54
C GLU A 6 13.35 -8.94 15.03
N ILE A 7 12.08 -9.11 14.65
CA ILE A 7 11.25 -7.97 14.29
C ILE A 7 10.92 -7.20 15.57
N ASN A 8 11.36 -5.94 15.63
CA ASN A 8 11.14 -5.02 16.74
C ASN A 8 10.53 -3.70 16.22
N ASP A 9 10.32 -2.75 17.13
CA ASP A 9 9.74 -1.44 16.81
C ASP A 9 10.55 -0.68 15.75
N ASP A 10 11.89 -0.73 15.80
CA ASP A 10 12.75 -0.10 14.79
C ASP A 10 12.52 -0.66 13.38
N VAL A 11 12.33 -1.98 13.27
CA VAL A 11 12.02 -2.64 11.99
C VAL A 11 10.63 -2.25 11.50
N ILE A 12 9.65 -2.19 12.40
CA ILE A 12 8.28 -1.79 12.08
C ILE A 12 8.26 -0.34 11.56
N ASP A 13 8.93 0.57 12.25
CA ASP A 13 9.04 1.97 11.87
C ASP A 13 9.76 2.13 10.53
N ALA A 14 10.87 1.41 10.32
CA ALA A 14 11.61 1.45 9.06
C ALA A 14 10.74 0.99 7.86
N VAL A 15 9.93 -0.06 8.03
CA VAL A 15 8.99 -0.52 6.99
C VAL A 15 7.86 0.50 6.78
N GLY A 16 7.37 1.12 7.85
CA GLY A 16 6.37 2.19 7.77
C GLY A 16 6.87 3.39 6.98
N GLU A 17 8.08 3.87 7.28
CA GLU A 17 8.71 4.99 6.57
C GLU A 17 9.04 4.65 5.12
N LEU A 18 9.52 3.44 4.85
CA LEU A 18 9.70 2.95 3.47
C LEU A 18 8.39 3.03 2.68
N THR A 19 7.30 2.58 3.28
CA THR A 19 5.96 2.60 2.67
C THR A 19 5.50 4.04 2.40
N ASN A 20 5.70 4.95 3.35
CA ASN A 20 5.41 6.37 3.18
C ASN A 20 6.18 6.99 2.02
N MET A 21 7.48 6.69 1.89
CA MET A 21 8.30 7.21 0.79
C MET A 21 7.79 6.73 -0.58
N VAL A 22 7.45 5.44 -0.70
CA VAL A 22 6.92 4.87 -1.95
C VAL A 22 5.56 5.49 -2.30
N ALA A 23 4.63 5.56 -1.34
CA ALA A 23 3.31 6.13 -1.56
C ALA A 23 3.37 7.63 -1.87
N GLY A 24 4.25 8.38 -1.21
CA GLY A 24 4.48 9.80 -1.45
C GLY A 24 5.03 10.06 -2.86
N ALA A 25 6.03 9.30 -3.29
CA ALA A 25 6.58 9.41 -4.64
C ALA A 25 5.52 9.07 -5.71
N ALA A 26 4.74 8.00 -5.50
CA ALA A 26 3.66 7.63 -6.40
C ALA A 26 2.58 8.73 -6.50
N LYS A 27 2.17 9.31 -5.36
CA LYS A 27 1.23 10.44 -5.33
C LYS A 27 1.74 11.64 -6.12
N ALA A 28 3.03 11.96 -6.00
CA ALA A 28 3.64 13.07 -6.74
C ALA A 28 3.64 12.82 -8.26
N GLN A 29 3.94 11.59 -8.69
CA GLN A 29 3.90 11.23 -10.12
C GLN A 29 2.49 11.14 -10.69
N LEU A 30 1.49 10.88 -9.83
CA LEU A 30 0.08 10.70 -10.19
C LEU A 30 -0.80 11.87 -9.73
N GLU A 31 -0.23 13.07 -9.59
CA GLU A 31 -0.90 14.25 -9.02
C GLU A 31 -2.25 14.57 -9.69
N GLN A 32 -2.34 14.36 -11.01
CA GLN A 32 -3.56 14.55 -11.80
C GLN A 32 -4.76 13.71 -11.32
N HIS A 33 -4.50 12.57 -10.66
CA HIS A 33 -5.54 11.68 -10.13
C HIS A 33 -5.98 12.04 -8.71
N LYS A 34 -5.40 13.09 -8.10
CA LYS A 34 -5.75 13.59 -6.75
C LYS A 34 -5.81 12.48 -5.71
N LEU A 35 -4.85 11.54 -5.76
CA LEU A 35 -4.81 10.39 -4.87
C LEU A 35 -4.72 10.83 -3.40
N MET A 36 -5.48 10.15 -2.55
CA MET A 36 -5.37 10.27 -1.09
C MET A 36 -4.50 9.14 -0.56
N VAL A 37 -3.54 9.47 0.30
CA VAL A 37 -2.65 8.51 0.96
C VAL A 37 -2.93 8.62 2.46
N SER A 38 -3.27 7.50 3.10
CA SER A 38 -3.42 7.40 4.55
C SER A 38 -2.10 7.00 5.21
N LEU A 39 -2.06 7.04 6.54
CA LEU A 39 -0.95 6.46 7.29
C LEU A 39 -0.81 4.95 6.97
N PRO A 40 0.43 4.43 6.95
CA PRO A 40 0.70 3.03 6.66
C PRO A 40 0.27 2.17 7.85
N SER A 41 -0.05 0.90 7.57
CA SER A 41 -0.26 -0.13 8.57
C SER A 41 0.74 -1.25 8.32
N VAL A 42 1.46 -1.66 9.37
CA VAL A 42 2.45 -2.73 9.31
C VAL A 42 1.90 -3.96 10.02
N ILE A 43 1.86 -5.09 9.33
CA ILE A 43 1.38 -6.37 9.85
C ILE A 43 2.58 -7.29 10.01
N VAL A 44 2.80 -7.81 11.21
CA VAL A 44 3.92 -8.69 11.55
C VAL A 44 3.39 -10.09 11.89
N GLY A 45 4.02 -11.11 11.34
CA GLY A 45 3.67 -12.52 11.58
C GLY A 45 3.82 -13.35 10.32
N LYS A 46 4.13 -14.64 10.47
CA LYS A 46 4.26 -15.56 9.34
C LYS A 46 2.88 -16.00 8.85
N GLY A 47 2.70 -16.10 7.54
CA GLY A 47 1.46 -16.61 6.94
C GLY A 47 0.27 -15.66 7.01
N HIS A 48 0.49 -14.35 7.19
CA HIS A 48 -0.56 -13.37 7.03
C HIS A 48 -0.98 -13.26 5.56
N GLU A 49 -2.25 -12.98 5.32
CA GLU A 49 -2.78 -12.72 3.99
C GLU A 49 -3.50 -11.38 3.99
N VAL A 50 -3.16 -10.52 3.03
CA VAL A 50 -3.83 -9.24 2.78
C VAL A 50 -4.59 -9.38 1.48
N ARG A 51 -5.89 -9.11 1.52
CA ARG A 51 -6.77 -9.23 0.35
C ARG A 51 -7.27 -7.87 -0.08
N PHE A 52 -7.17 -7.60 -1.38
CA PHE A 52 -7.84 -6.45 -1.98
C PHE A 52 -9.36 -6.64 -1.97
N PRO A 53 -10.15 -5.55 -1.99
CA PRO A 53 -11.58 -5.63 -2.25
C PRO A 53 -11.88 -6.40 -3.54
N SER A 54 -13.00 -7.12 -3.58
CA SER A 54 -13.34 -8.01 -4.70
C SER A 54 -13.53 -7.28 -6.04
N ASP A 55 -13.81 -5.98 -6.01
CA ASP A 55 -13.99 -5.13 -7.20
C ASP A 55 -12.69 -4.44 -7.64
N VAL A 56 -11.55 -4.76 -7.00
CA VAL A 56 -10.23 -4.23 -7.33
C VAL A 56 -9.41 -5.32 -8.00
N THR A 57 -8.85 -5.01 -9.17
CA THR A 57 -7.83 -5.86 -9.82
C THR A 57 -6.45 -5.32 -9.48
N PRO A 58 -5.68 -6.00 -8.60
CA PRO A 58 -4.37 -5.51 -8.19
C PRO A 58 -3.32 -5.72 -9.28
N ILE A 59 -2.36 -4.79 -9.33
CA ILE A 59 -1.13 -4.91 -10.12
C ILE A 59 -0.02 -5.32 -9.14
N CYS A 60 0.71 -6.39 -9.47
CA CYS A 60 1.81 -6.90 -8.64
C CYS A 60 3.15 -6.69 -9.36
N VAL A 61 4.10 -6.07 -8.66
CA VAL A 61 5.49 -5.90 -9.10
C VAL A 61 6.40 -6.67 -8.16
N GLN A 62 7.15 -7.62 -8.71
CA GLN A 62 8.06 -8.47 -7.93
C GLN A 62 9.49 -7.96 -8.01
N PHE A 63 10.17 -7.93 -6.87
CA PHE A 63 11.55 -7.56 -6.72
C PHE A 63 12.35 -8.74 -6.17
N GLN A 64 13.50 -9.02 -6.78
CA GLN A 64 14.50 -9.89 -6.20
C GLN A 64 15.49 -9.04 -5.44
N THR A 65 15.72 -9.38 -4.16
CA THR A 65 16.73 -8.72 -3.34
C THR A 65 17.72 -9.77 -2.82
N PRO A 66 18.94 -9.37 -2.42
CA PRO A 66 19.89 -10.28 -1.77
C PRO A 66 19.34 -10.94 -0.49
N TRP A 67 18.31 -10.34 0.12
CA TRP A 67 17.70 -10.82 1.37
C TRP A 67 16.42 -11.64 1.14
N GLY A 68 16.01 -11.85 -0.12
CA GLY A 68 14.82 -12.61 -0.49
C GLY A 68 13.88 -11.84 -1.43
N PRO A 69 12.79 -12.49 -1.87
CA PRO A 69 11.79 -11.87 -2.72
C PRO A 69 10.95 -10.84 -1.95
N LEU A 70 10.60 -9.74 -2.62
CA LEU A 70 9.69 -8.71 -2.14
C LEU A 70 8.64 -8.43 -3.22
N ALA A 71 7.38 -8.23 -2.84
CA ALA A 71 6.31 -7.87 -3.76
C ALA A 71 5.69 -6.53 -3.36
N LEU A 72 5.43 -5.68 -4.36
CA LEU A 72 4.61 -4.48 -4.24
C LEU A 72 3.31 -4.71 -4.99
N GLU A 73 2.18 -4.61 -4.29
CA GLU A 73 0.86 -4.75 -4.89
C GLU A 73 0.08 -3.44 -4.77
N VAL A 74 -0.56 -3.03 -5.86
CA VAL A 74 -1.30 -1.77 -5.93
C VAL A 74 -2.68 -2.01 -6.53
N GLY A 75 -3.72 -1.54 -5.85
CA GLY A 75 -5.09 -1.56 -6.32
C GLY A 75 -5.61 -0.14 -6.53
N LEU A 76 -6.28 0.11 -7.65
CA LEU A 76 -6.92 1.38 -7.96
C LEU A 76 -8.40 1.13 -8.25
N THR A 77 -9.28 1.94 -7.65
CA THR A 77 -10.71 1.93 -7.95
C THR A 77 -11.19 3.36 -8.20
N PRO A 78 -12.07 3.60 -9.19
CA PRO A 78 -12.70 4.90 -9.35
C PRO A 78 -13.49 5.29 -8.10
N VAL A 79 -13.41 6.57 -7.71
CA VAL A 79 -14.29 7.11 -6.67
C VAL A 79 -15.73 7.04 -7.19
N ARG A 80 -16.58 6.24 -6.55
CA ARG A 80 -18.00 6.22 -6.87
C ARG A 80 -18.59 7.55 -6.38
N SER A 81 -19.16 8.34 -7.29
CA SER A 81 -19.97 9.49 -6.90
C SER A 81 -21.36 8.98 -6.57
N ASP A 82 -21.63 8.82 -5.29
CA ASP A 82 -22.97 8.48 -4.78
C ASP A 82 -23.86 9.72 -4.86
N LEU A 83 -24.06 10.28 -6.06
CA LEU A 83 -25.11 11.27 -6.29
C LEU A 83 -26.41 10.49 -6.50
N PRO A 84 -27.42 10.64 -5.62
CA PRO A 84 -28.71 10.04 -5.85
C PRO A 84 -29.25 10.54 -7.19
N THR A 85 -29.51 9.59 -8.09
CA THR A 85 -30.14 9.87 -9.38
C THR A 85 -31.56 10.35 -9.11
N ALA A 86 -31.74 11.67 -9.23
CA ALA A 86 -32.97 12.36 -9.61
C ALA A 86 -34.26 12.04 -8.81
N CYS A 87 -34.62 12.92 -7.88
CA CYS A 87 -35.99 13.42 -7.82
C CYS A 87 -36.17 14.44 -8.98
N ALA A 88 -36.34 13.93 -10.20
CA ALA A 88 -36.81 14.72 -11.33
C ALA A 88 -38.05 14.02 -11.89
N SER A 89 -39.20 14.37 -11.32
CA SER A 89 -40.54 14.19 -11.88
C SER A 89 -41.43 15.27 -11.30
#